data_AF-H2XV34-F1
#
_entry.id   AF-H2XV34-F1
#
_cell.length_a   1.000
_cell.length_b   1.000
_cell.length_c   1.000
_cell.angle_alpha   90.00
_cell.angle_beta   90.00
_cell.angle_gamma   90.00
#
_symmetry.space_group_name_H-M   'P 1'
#
loop_
_entity.id
_entity.type
_entity.pdbx_description
1 polymer ?
#
loop_
_entity_poly.entity_id
_entity_poly.type
_entity_poly.pdbx_seq_one_letter_code
_entity_poly.pdbx_strand_id
1 'polypeptide(L)'
;MAERDDSFEETSLTAKQKKREVLRNKILAVGKMAKFFETLRKESETVLELKGLTPSGMLPMGVLSGGASSLQTAISGINPAGIRSFEEAKGLDRVNERMPPRRNGDASGESSSAGNN
;
A
#
# COMPACT_ATOMS: atom_id res chain seq x y z
N MET A 1 -32.37 -57.90 -25.54
CA MET A 1 -31.29 -57.75 -24.54
C MET A 1 -30.57 -56.40 -24.73
N ALA A 2 -31.32 -55.29 -24.76
CA ALA A 2 -30.78 -53.96 -25.11
C ALA A 2 -30.92 -52.90 -23.99
N GLU A 3 -31.54 -53.23 -22.84
CA GLU A 3 -31.79 -52.24 -21.77
C GLU A 3 -30.60 -51.98 -20.82
N ARG A 4 -29.52 -52.77 -20.90
CA ARG A 4 -28.39 -52.63 -19.95
C ARG A 4 -27.39 -51.53 -20.30
N ASP A 5 -27.47 -50.95 -21.50
CA ASP A 5 -26.44 -50.03 -22.00
C ASP A 5 -26.77 -48.55 -21.71
N ASP A 6 -28.05 -48.15 -21.76
CA ASP A 6 -28.47 -46.76 -21.51
C ASP A 6 -28.23 -46.29 -20.05
N SER A 7 -28.41 -47.17 -19.06
CA SER A 7 -28.19 -46.83 -17.64
C SER A 7 -26.72 -46.58 -17.29
N PHE A 8 -25.76 -47.14 -18.04
CA PHE A 8 -24.34 -46.98 -17.76
C PHE A 8 -23.79 -45.65 -18.29
N GLU A 9 -24.26 -45.19 -19.45
CA GLU A 9 -23.89 -43.86 -19.98
C GLU A 9 -24.51 -42.71 -19.16
N GLU A 10 -25.76 -42.85 -18.70
CA GLU A 10 -26.39 -41.83 -17.86
C GLU A 10 -25.65 -41.63 -16.51
N THR A 11 -25.21 -42.72 -15.89
CA THR A 11 -24.41 -42.66 -14.66
C THR A 11 -23.00 -42.08 -14.88
N SER A 12 -22.40 -42.33 -16.04
CA SER A 12 -21.13 -41.74 -16.47
C SER A 12 -21.23 -40.22 -16.70
N LEU A 13 -22.28 -39.76 -17.39
CA LEU A 13 -22.53 -38.35 -17.67
C LEU A 13 -22.83 -37.56 -16.39
N THR A 14 -23.64 -38.12 -15.48
CA THR A 14 -23.91 -37.50 -14.17
C THR A 14 -22.65 -37.43 -13.29
N ALA A 15 -21.78 -38.44 -13.33
CA ALA A 15 -20.49 -38.41 -12.65
C ALA A 15 -19.55 -37.32 -13.22
N LYS A 16 -19.52 -37.15 -14.55
CA LYS A 16 -18.76 -36.07 -15.22
C LYS A 16 -19.30 -34.68 -14.84
N GLN A 17 -20.63 -34.51 -14.78
CA GLN A 17 -21.26 -33.26 -14.35
C GLN A 17 -20.92 -32.90 -12.91
N LYS A 18 -21.00 -33.86 -11.98
CA LYS A 18 -20.60 -33.66 -10.57
C LYS A 18 -19.13 -33.24 -10.45
N LYS A 19 -18.22 -33.89 -11.18
CA LYS A 19 -16.80 -33.51 -11.20
C LYS A 19 -16.57 -32.08 -11.74
N ARG A 20 -17.31 -31.69 -12.78
CA ARG A 20 -17.26 -30.33 -13.34
C ARG A 20 -17.75 -29.28 -12.33
N GLU A 21 -18.80 -29.59 -11.59
CA GLU A 21 -19.33 -28.70 -10.56
C GLU A 21 -18.36 -28.55 -9.38
N VAL A 22 -17.78 -29.66 -8.90
CA VAL A 22 -16.73 -29.62 -7.86
C VAL A 22 -15.55 -28.76 -8.30
N LEU A 23 -15.09 -28.92 -9.55
CA LEU A 23 -13.99 -28.11 -10.08
C LEU A 23 -14.37 -26.63 -10.16
N ARG A 24 -15.58 -26.31 -10.63
CA ARG A 24 -16.09 -24.94 -10.68
C ARG A 24 -16.12 -24.32 -9.29
N ASN A 25 -16.63 -25.04 -8.29
CA ASN A 25 -16.72 -24.57 -6.92
C ASN A 25 -15.32 -24.36 -6.30
N LYS A 26 -14.34 -25.21 -6.64
CA LYS A 26 -12.94 -24.99 -6.23
C LYS A 26 -12.36 -23.70 -6.82
N ILE A 27 -12.54 -23.47 -8.12
CA ILE A 27 -12.07 -22.24 -8.78
C ILE A 27 -12.74 -21.01 -8.17
N LEU A 28 -14.07 -21.06 -7.97
CA LEU A 28 -14.81 -19.97 -7.34
C LEU A 28 -14.35 -19.71 -5.91
N ALA A 29 -14.08 -20.77 -5.13
CA ALA A 29 -13.57 -20.64 -3.78
C ALA A 29 -12.19 -19.95 -3.77
N VAL A 30 -11.28 -20.35 -4.64
CA VAL A 30 -9.97 -19.68 -4.80
C VAL A 30 -10.14 -18.22 -5.20
N GLY A 31 -11.04 -17.92 -6.15
CA GLY A 31 -11.31 -16.54 -6.56
C GLY A 31 -11.90 -15.68 -5.43
N LYS A 32 -12.76 -16.24 -4.57
CA LYS A 32 -13.24 -15.56 -3.37
C LYS A 32 -12.11 -15.30 -2.39
N MET A 33 -11.27 -16.30 -2.12
CA MET A 33 -10.12 -16.16 -1.23
C MET A 33 -9.12 -15.11 -1.74
N ALA A 34 -8.86 -15.07 -3.04
CA ALA A 34 -8.00 -14.06 -3.64
C ALA A 34 -8.48 -12.63 -3.33
N LYS A 35 -9.80 -12.38 -3.43
CA LYS A 35 -10.38 -11.07 -3.07
C LYS A 35 -10.25 -10.75 -1.58
N PHE A 36 -10.46 -11.73 -0.70
CA PHE A 36 -10.26 -11.53 0.75
C PHE A 36 -8.79 -11.25 1.09
N PHE A 37 -7.85 -11.93 0.45
CA PHE A 37 -6.42 -11.67 0.68
C PHE A 37 -5.99 -10.30 0.14
N GLU A 38 -6.55 -9.86 -0.98
CA GLU A 38 -6.30 -8.53 -1.53
C GLU A 38 -6.75 -7.44 -0.55
N THR A 39 -7.97 -7.55 0.01
CA THR A 39 -8.45 -6.57 0.99
C THR A 39 -7.63 -6.60 2.27
N LEU A 40 -7.38 -7.78 2.84
CA LEU A 40 -6.55 -7.91 4.05
C LEU A 40 -5.16 -7.28 3.85
N ARG A 41 -4.53 -7.53 2.71
CA ARG A 41 -3.24 -6.95 2.36
C ARG A 41 -3.33 -5.41 2.31
N LYS A 42 -4.22 -4.87 1.48
CA LYS A 42 -4.36 -3.40 1.29
C LYS A 42 -4.66 -2.67 2.60
N GLU A 43 -5.59 -3.18 3.39
CA GLU A 43 -5.95 -2.57 4.67
C GLU A 43 -4.79 -2.67 5.67
N SER A 44 -4.05 -3.79 5.70
CA SER A 44 -2.88 -3.95 6.58
C SER A 44 -1.74 -3.00 6.22
N GLU A 45 -1.46 -2.81 4.92
CA GLU A 45 -0.43 -1.88 4.42
C GLU A 45 -0.81 -0.43 4.79
N THR A 46 -2.08 -0.05 4.60
CA THR A 46 -2.60 1.28 4.97
C THR A 46 -2.45 1.54 6.47
N VAL A 47 -2.77 0.55 7.30
CA VAL A 47 -2.59 0.64 8.76
C VAL A 47 -1.11 0.74 9.13
N LEU A 48 -0.24 -0.03 8.48
CA LEU A 48 1.20 -0.04 8.73
C LEU A 48 1.82 1.31 8.38
N GLU A 49 1.43 1.89 7.24
CA GLU A 49 1.84 3.23 6.82
C GLU A 49 1.47 4.25 7.90
N LEU A 50 0.18 4.32 8.28
CA LEU A 50 -0.27 5.27 9.30
C LEU A 50 0.47 5.12 10.64
N LYS A 51 0.76 3.89 11.07
CA LYS A 51 1.59 3.63 12.27
C LYS A 51 3.01 4.17 12.12
N GLY A 52 3.62 4.01 10.95
CA GLY A 52 4.96 4.53 10.66
C GLY A 52 5.01 6.06 10.64
N LEU A 53 3.91 6.71 10.28
CA LEU A 53 3.81 8.17 10.25
C LEU A 53 3.45 8.79 11.61
N THR A 54 2.84 8.00 12.50
CA THR A 54 2.44 8.50 13.82
C THR A 54 3.64 8.46 14.77
N PRO A 55 3.97 9.55 15.48
CA PRO A 55 5.17 9.63 16.32
C PRO A 55 5.22 8.62 17.48
N SER A 56 4.06 8.07 17.88
CA SER A 56 3.97 7.02 18.90
C SER A 56 4.16 5.60 18.36
N GLY A 57 4.23 5.41 17.04
CA GLY A 57 4.20 4.09 16.39
C GLY A 57 2.87 3.34 16.54
N MET A 58 1.86 3.99 17.13
CA MET A 58 0.52 3.44 17.36
C MET A 58 -0.51 4.20 16.55
N LEU A 59 -1.62 3.55 16.21
CA LEU A 59 -2.73 4.22 15.56
C LEU A 59 -3.38 5.24 16.51
N PRO A 60 -3.77 6.43 16.01
CA PRO A 60 -4.62 7.34 16.75
C PRO A 60 -5.92 6.65 17.19
N MET A 61 -6.35 6.95 18.43
CA MET A 61 -7.59 6.44 18.99
C MET A 61 -8.78 6.74 18.05
N GLY A 62 -9.61 5.73 17.79
CA GLY A 62 -10.83 5.89 16.99
C GLY A 62 -10.64 5.98 15.48
N VAL A 63 -9.41 5.92 14.95
CA VAL A 63 -9.19 5.98 13.49
C VAL A 63 -9.78 4.76 12.77
N LEU A 64 -9.72 3.58 13.40
CA LEU A 64 -10.26 2.34 12.81
C LEU A 64 -11.80 2.31 12.80
N SER A 65 -12.46 2.96 13.76
CA SER A 65 -13.92 3.03 13.77
C SER A 65 -14.49 3.83 12.60
N GLY A 66 -13.70 4.73 11.99
CA GLY A 66 -14.08 5.46 10.80
C GLY A 66 -13.85 4.71 9.47
N GLY A 67 -13.30 3.49 9.53
CA GLY A 67 -13.01 2.67 8.34
C GLY A 67 -11.90 3.24 7.45
N ALA A 68 -11.84 2.74 6.20
CA ALA A 68 -10.76 3.04 5.26
C ALA A 68 -10.60 4.55 4.95
N SER A 69 -11.71 5.29 4.83
CA SER A 69 -11.66 6.73 4.57
C SER A 69 -10.97 7.50 5.70
N SER A 70 -11.23 7.13 6.96
CA SER A 70 -10.59 7.77 8.11
C SER A 70 -9.08 7.50 8.14
N LEU A 71 -8.65 6.29 7.78
CA LEU A 71 -7.24 5.96 7.64
C LEU A 71 -6.56 6.81 6.56
N GLN A 72 -7.16 6.93 5.38
CA GLN A 72 -6.59 7.73 4.29
C GLN A 72 -6.51 9.23 4.64
N THR A 73 -7.55 9.77 5.28
CA THR A 73 -7.54 11.16 5.76
C THR A 73 -6.47 11.37 6.84
N ALA A 74 -6.32 10.43 7.77
CA ALA A 74 -5.30 10.51 8.81
C ALA A 74 -3.88 10.46 8.21
N ILE A 75 -3.62 9.57 7.25
CA ILE A 75 -2.34 9.49 6.53
C ILE A 75 -2.03 10.81 5.83
N SER A 76 -2.99 11.33 5.06
CA SER A 76 -2.83 12.58 4.29
C SER A 76 -2.67 13.81 5.20
N GLY A 77 -3.31 13.81 6.38
CA GLY A 77 -3.22 14.90 7.34
C GLY A 77 -1.89 14.93 8.11
N ILE A 78 -1.28 13.75 8.35
CA ILE A 78 0.01 13.65 9.05
C ILE A 78 1.19 13.89 8.09
N ASN A 79 1.08 13.43 6.84
CA ASN A 79 2.06 13.73 5.78
C ASN A 79 1.45 14.63 4.70
N PRO A 80 1.45 15.97 4.89
CA PRO A 80 0.96 16.89 3.87
C PRO A 80 1.81 16.87 2.58
N ALA A 81 3.08 16.45 2.67
CA ALA A 81 3.96 16.26 1.52
C ALA A 81 3.73 14.92 0.81
N GLY A 82 3.04 13.96 1.45
CA GLY A 82 2.59 12.69 0.88
C GLY A 82 3.57 12.05 -0.10
N ILE A 83 4.76 11.67 0.37
CA ILE A 83 5.79 11.04 -0.48
C ILE A 83 5.21 9.74 -1.07
N ARG A 84 4.93 9.71 -2.37
CA ARG A 84 4.34 8.54 -3.06
C ARG A 84 5.36 7.73 -3.84
N SER A 85 6.59 8.23 -3.95
CA SER A 85 7.67 7.63 -4.73
C SER A 85 9.04 7.89 -4.10
N PHE A 86 9.97 6.97 -4.35
CA PHE A 86 11.37 7.12 -3.97
C PHE A 86 12.02 8.35 -4.61
N GLU A 87 11.66 8.67 -5.85
CA GLU A 87 12.24 9.81 -6.56
C GLU A 87 11.80 11.15 -5.97
N GLU A 88 10.54 11.22 -5.52
CA GLU A 88 10.00 12.37 -4.79
C GLU A 88 10.70 12.54 -3.42
N ALA A 89 10.87 11.43 -2.69
CA ALA A 89 11.60 11.43 -1.41
C ALA A 89 13.02 11.99 -1.57
N LYS A 90 13.76 11.49 -2.56
CA LYS A 90 15.12 11.92 -2.87
C LYS A 90 15.18 13.40 -3.27
N GLY A 91 14.17 13.87 -4.02
CA GLY A 91 14.05 15.28 -4.39
C GLY A 91 13.91 16.21 -3.18
N LEU A 92 13.07 15.81 -2.22
CA LEU A 92 12.89 16.53 -0.95
C LEU A 92 14.15 16.51 -0.08
N ASP A 93 14.83 15.36 0.00
CA ASP A 93 16.04 15.19 0.82
C ASP A 93 17.27 15.91 0.27
N ARG A 94 17.29 16.25 -1.03
CA ARG A 94 18.43 16.92 -1.70
C ARG A 94 18.93 18.17 -0.98
N VAL A 95 18.04 18.94 -0.35
CA VAL A 95 18.42 20.15 0.42
C VAL A 95 19.16 19.77 1.71
N ASN A 96 18.73 18.69 2.37
CA ASN A 96 19.28 18.20 3.63
C ASN A 96 20.57 17.41 3.44
N GLU A 97 20.77 16.80 2.27
CA GLU A 97 22.00 16.07 1.92
C GLU A 97 23.17 16.99 1.54
N ARG A 98 22.93 18.28 1.25
CA ARG A 98 23.99 19.24 0.95
C ARG A 98 24.85 19.48 2.20
N MET A 99 26.16 19.63 2.03
CA MET A 99 27.03 20.03 3.13
C MET A 99 26.49 21.28 3.85
N PRO A 100 26.36 21.23 5.20
CA PRO A 100 26.01 22.40 5.97
C PRO A 100 26.97 23.56 5.68
N PRO A 101 26.50 24.82 5.69
CA PRO A 101 27.37 25.97 5.46
C PRO A 101 28.52 25.97 6.47
N ARG A 102 29.74 26.20 5.97
CA ARG A 102 30.93 26.28 6.82
C ARG A 102 30.79 27.48 7.74
N ARG A 103 31.00 27.26 9.04
CA ARG A 103 31.01 28.29 10.08
C ARG A 103 32.27 29.15 9.96
N ASN A 104 32.37 29.95 8.91
CA ASN A 104 33.32 31.05 8.85
C ASN A 104 32.50 32.31 9.14
N GLY A 105 32.86 33.01 10.21
CA GLY A 105 32.08 34.09 10.82
C GLY A 105 31.53 35.12 9.83
N ASP A 106 30.35 35.64 10.15
CA ASP A 106 29.85 36.94 9.74
C ASP A 106 30.19 37.36 8.30
N ALA A 107 29.42 36.85 7.33
CA ALA A 107 29.30 37.51 6.02
C ALA A 107 28.29 38.68 6.08
N SER A 108 28.31 39.44 7.17
CA SER A 108 27.56 40.67 7.36
C SER A 108 28.41 41.66 8.13
N GLY A 109 29.12 42.53 7.40
CA GLY A 109 29.78 43.68 8.00
C GLY A 109 31.02 44.16 7.27
N GLU A 110 30.93 45.39 6.76
CA GLU A 110 32.02 46.37 6.74
C GLU A 110 33.06 46.34 5.60
N SER A 111 32.82 47.23 4.65
CA SER A 111 33.72 48.29 4.17
C SER A 111 35.21 48.01 4.01
N SER A 112 35.69 48.18 2.77
CA SER A 112 36.98 48.82 2.52
C SER A 112 36.89 49.69 1.26
N SER A 113 36.41 50.92 1.47
CA SER A 113 36.91 52.10 0.76
C SER A 113 38.37 52.31 1.19
N ALA A 114 39.33 52.17 0.26
CA ALA A 114 40.57 52.95 0.20
C ALA A 114 41.52 52.41 -0.90
N GLY A 115 41.88 53.29 -1.83
CA GLY A 115 43.24 53.44 -2.38
C GLY A 115 43.74 52.41 -3.41
N ASN A 116 43.77 52.80 -4.69
CA ASN A 116 45.01 52.95 -5.48
C ASN A 116 44.71 53.22 -6.97
N ASN A 117 44.84 54.48 -7.37
CA ASN A 117 45.85 55.01 -8.32
C ASN A 117 45.46 56.42 -8.77
#